data_AF-A0A8K0W2T8-F1
#
_entry.id   AF-A0A8K0W2T8-F1
#
_cell.length_a   1.000
_cell.length_b   1.000
_cell.length_c   1.000
_cell.angle_alpha   90.00
_cell.angle_beta   90.00
_cell.angle_gamma   90.00
#
_symmetry.space_group_name_H-M   'P 1'
#
loop_
_entity.id
_entity.type
_entity.pdbx_description
1 polymer ?
#
loop_
_entity_poly.entity_id
_entity_poly.type
_entity_poly.pdbx_seq_one_letter_code
_entity_poly.pdbx_strand_id
1 'polypeptide(L)'
;MNRPQTRKIPSTFHEAPDELEPPDKPTLHQQEYRSFGYNINIWHYRDVRYPLDLLRKFFVRRANGYNFVGSFIGSDTIAHFRVPDGDEVPRGYMEVAYLANAFSNSHGCALGFRRDDNVIEWFCTQEIHKEYNLHPDHKWRMFTHVAWTGKGVKGRCVKGANPEHRAWWESLDGARPKLKTKLQLSWHSKYWDLVESGMNGDIEHGVEYDDEEEEQESDEDMMDIS
;
A
#
# COMPACT_ATOMS: atom_id res chain seq x y z
N MET A 1 -4.31 -27.55 -70.38
CA MET A 1 -3.97 -26.32 -69.64
C MET A 1 -4.97 -26.16 -68.49
N ASN A 2 -4.61 -26.59 -67.28
CA ASN A 2 -5.46 -26.47 -66.10
C ASN A 2 -4.88 -25.40 -65.18
N ARG A 3 -5.66 -24.35 -64.90
CA ARG A 3 -5.31 -23.31 -63.93
C ARG A 3 -5.38 -23.88 -62.50
N PRO A 4 -4.38 -23.62 -61.63
CA PRO A 4 -4.48 -23.99 -60.23
C PRO A 4 -5.52 -23.13 -59.52
N GLN A 5 -6.42 -23.78 -58.78
CA GLN A 5 -7.39 -23.13 -57.90
C GLN A 5 -6.66 -22.56 -56.68
N THR A 6 -6.71 -21.24 -56.50
CA THR A 6 -6.28 -20.58 -55.26
C THR A 6 -7.25 -20.92 -54.14
N ARG A 7 -6.77 -21.66 -53.13
CA ARG A 7 -7.46 -21.85 -51.85
C ARG A 7 -7.57 -20.51 -51.14
N LYS A 8 -8.80 -20.06 -50.86
CA LYS A 8 -9.06 -18.92 -49.97
C LYS A 8 -8.80 -19.37 -48.53
N ILE A 9 -7.86 -18.70 -47.86
CA ILE A 9 -7.63 -18.85 -46.42
C ILE A 9 -8.77 -18.10 -45.71
N PRO A 10 -9.49 -18.70 -44.75
CA PRO A 10 -10.47 -17.96 -43.96
C PRO A 10 -9.73 -16.98 -43.04
N SER A 11 -10.05 -15.71 -43.17
CA SER A 11 -9.59 -14.64 -42.27
C SER A 11 -10.41 -14.65 -40.98
N THR A 12 -10.11 -15.59 -40.09
CA THR A 12 -10.49 -15.48 -38.67
C THR A 12 -9.40 -14.71 -37.93
N PHE A 13 -9.45 -13.39 -38.04
CA PHE A 13 -8.89 -12.54 -36.99
C PHE A 13 -9.77 -12.74 -35.76
N HIS A 14 -9.25 -13.47 -34.78
CA HIS A 14 -9.78 -13.39 -33.43
C HIS A 14 -9.50 -11.97 -32.94
N GLU A 15 -10.56 -11.17 -32.78
CA GLU A 15 -10.50 -9.97 -31.96
C GLU A 15 -9.87 -10.34 -30.61
N ALA A 16 -8.83 -9.61 -30.24
CA ALA A 16 -8.21 -9.75 -28.93
C ALA A 16 -9.32 -9.57 -27.87
N PRO A 17 -9.38 -10.42 -26.85
CA PRO A 17 -10.39 -10.29 -25.82
C PRO A 17 -10.26 -8.91 -25.17
N ASP A 18 -11.42 -8.26 -25.12
CA ASP A 18 -11.71 -6.99 -24.47
C ASP A 18 -10.86 -6.82 -23.22
N GLU A 19 -10.19 -5.68 -23.15
CA GLU A 19 -9.36 -5.25 -22.04
C GLU A 19 -10.18 -5.40 -20.75
N LEU A 20 -9.85 -6.41 -19.92
CA LEU A 20 -10.52 -6.66 -18.64
C LEU A 20 -10.48 -5.37 -17.82
N GLU A 21 -11.59 -4.62 -17.82
CA GLU A 21 -11.72 -3.45 -16.98
C GLU A 21 -11.40 -3.90 -15.54
N PRO A 22 -10.47 -3.21 -14.85
CA PRO A 22 -10.12 -3.59 -13.50
C PRO A 22 -11.40 -3.55 -12.66
N PRO A 23 -11.64 -4.58 -11.81
CA PRO A 23 -12.89 -4.68 -11.07
C PRO A 23 -13.16 -3.36 -10.34
N ASP A 24 -14.37 -2.82 -10.56
CA ASP A 24 -14.86 -1.62 -9.90
C ASP A 24 -14.45 -1.66 -8.45
N LYS A 25 -13.55 -0.75 -8.07
CA LYS A 25 -13.06 -0.69 -6.70
C LYS A 25 -14.29 -0.55 -5.80
N PRO A 26 -14.45 -1.37 -4.75
CA PRO A 26 -15.38 -1.01 -3.71
C PRO A 26 -14.93 0.33 -3.15
N THR A 27 -15.62 1.39 -3.55
CA THR A 27 -15.44 2.72 -3.00
C THR A 27 -15.93 2.65 -1.57
N LEU A 28 -14.99 2.67 -0.64
CA LEU A 28 -15.29 2.94 0.76
C LEU A 28 -16.09 4.24 0.82
N HIS A 29 -17.39 4.14 1.06
CA HIS A 29 -18.24 5.29 1.17
C HIS A 29 -18.03 5.89 2.57
N GLN A 30 -17.23 6.95 2.64
CA GLN A 30 -17.06 7.70 3.89
C GLN A 30 -18.42 8.24 4.34
N GLN A 31 -18.66 8.26 5.64
CA GLN A 31 -19.84 8.92 6.18
C GLN A 31 -19.82 10.41 5.79
N GLU A 32 -20.97 11.07 5.87
CA GLU A 32 -20.97 12.54 5.78
C GLU A 32 -20.43 13.13 7.08
N TYR A 33 -19.64 14.20 6.99
CA TYR A 33 -19.07 14.85 8.19
C TYR A 33 -20.13 15.19 9.24
N ARG A 34 -21.31 15.67 8.82
CA ARG A 34 -22.42 16.03 9.72
C ARG A 34 -22.91 14.84 10.56
N SER A 35 -22.85 13.65 10.01
CA SER A 35 -23.28 12.39 10.62
C SER A 35 -22.16 11.75 11.44
N PHE A 36 -20.90 12.15 11.23
CA PHE A 36 -19.78 11.66 12.02
C PHE A 36 -19.86 12.12 13.47
N GLY A 37 -19.92 11.16 14.40
CA GLY A 37 -20.18 11.39 15.82
C GLY A 37 -19.01 11.07 16.75
N TYR A 38 -17.86 10.68 16.22
CA TYR A 38 -16.72 10.19 17.01
C TYR A 38 -15.65 11.26 17.21
N ASN A 39 -14.98 11.19 18.36
CA ASN A 39 -13.73 11.91 18.57
C ASN A 39 -12.66 11.31 17.68
N ILE A 40 -11.76 12.15 17.20
CA ILE A 40 -10.56 11.73 16.50
C ILE A 40 -9.47 11.56 17.54
N ASN A 41 -8.90 10.37 17.65
CA ASN A 41 -7.78 10.14 18.56
C ASN A 41 -6.48 10.45 17.82
N ILE A 42 -5.58 11.15 18.49
CA ILE A 42 -4.27 11.52 17.98
C ILE A 42 -3.20 10.74 18.75
N TRP A 43 -2.32 10.10 18.00
CA TRP A 43 -1.22 9.29 18.48
C TRP A 43 0.12 9.78 17.93
N HIS A 44 1.19 9.54 18.68
CA HIS A 44 2.54 9.55 18.17
C HIS A 44 2.97 8.12 17.84
N TYR A 45 3.35 7.89 16.60
CA TYR A 45 3.85 6.62 16.11
C TYR A 45 5.37 6.63 16.01
N ARG A 46 6.05 5.66 16.63
CA ARG A 46 7.50 5.59 16.74
C ARG A 46 8.17 5.01 15.49
N ASP A 47 8.28 5.83 14.45
CA ASP A 47 8.82 5.44 13.15
C ASP A 47 10.28 4.94 13.20
N VAL A 48 11.11 5.51 14.07
CA VAL A 48 12.53 5.12 14.21
C VAL A 48 12.73 3.65 14.62
N ARG A 49 11.76 3.06 15.32
CA ARG A 49 11.84 1.66 15.76
C ARG A 49 11.20 0.73 14.75
N TYR A 50 10.21 1.22 14.05
CA TYR A 50 9.39 0.43 13.17
C TYR A 50 8.90 1.34 12.04
N PRO A 51 9.60 1.35 10.90
CA PRO A 51 9.30 2.26 9.82
C PRO A 51 7.89 2.04 9.24
N LEU A 52 7.23 3.11 8.79
CA LEU A 52 5.88 3.04 8.20
C LEU A 52 5.80 2.03 7.04
N ASP A 53 6.85 1.91 6.23
CA ASP A 53 6.92 0.94 5.14
C ASP A 53 6.85 -0.51 5.62
N LEU A 54 7.40 -0.79 6.82
CA LEU A 54 7.29 -2.08 7.46
C LEU A 54 5.86 -2.30 7.95
N LEU A 55 5.27 -1.31 8.63
CA LEU A 55 3.86 -1.37 9.08
C LEU A 55 2.88 -1.59 7.92
N ARG A 56 3.11 -0.94 6.78
CA ARG A 56 2.31 -1.14 5.56
C ARG A 56 2.25 -2.62 5.17
N LYS A 57 3.39 -3.33 5.23
CA LYS A 57 3.45 -4.77 4.91
C LYS A 57 2.61 -5.61 5.88
N PHE A 58 2.46 -5.17 7.13
CA PHE A 58 1.63 -5.86 8.12
C PHE A 58 0.13 -5.70 7.87
N PHE A 59 -0.31 -4.50 7.45
CA PHE A 59 -1.71 -4.27 7.08
C PHE A 59 -2.12 -5.06 5.82
N VAL A 60 -1.23 -5.13 4.81
CA VAL A 60 -1.56 -5.73 3.51
C VAL A 60 -1.57 -7.27 3.55
N ARG A 61 -0.90 -7.90 4.51
CA ARG A 61 -0.87 -9.36 4.63
C ARG A 61 -2.20 -9.88 5.19
N ARG A 62 -2.99 -10.51 4.32
CA ARG A 62 -4.26 -11.20 4.64
C ARG A 62 -4.15 -12.23 5.78
N ALA A 63 -2.94 -12.76 6.01
CA ALA A 63 -2.63 -13.72 7.08
C ALA A 63 -2.72 -13.15 8.50
N ASN A 64 -2.79 -11.82 8.67
CA ASN A 64 -2.73 -11.19 9.99
C ASN A 64 -4.11 -10.90 10.60
N GLY A 65 -5.20 -11.40 10.01
CA GLY A 65 -6.57 -11.19 10.53
C GLY A 65 -7.11 -9.76 10.39
N TYR A 66 -6.31 -8.83 9.84
CA TYR A 66 -6.78 -7.47 9.58
C TYR A 66 -7.66 -7.43 8.34
N ASN A 67 -8.88 -6.93 8.49
CA ASN A 67 -9.79 -6.63 7.37
C ASN A 67 -9.36 -5.33 6.65
N PHE A 68 -8.11 -5.30 6.18
CA PHE A 68 -7.54 -4.18 5.46
C PHE A 68 -8.24 -3.98 4.12
N VAL A 69 -8.70 -2.75 3.88
CA VAL A 69 -9.43 -2.38 2.68
C VAL A 69 -8.51 -1.69 1.67
N GLY A 70 -7.67 -0.77 2.13
CA GLY A 70 -6.77 -0.06 1.21
C GLY A 70 -5.97 1.05 1.85
N SER A 71 -5.00 1.55 1.08
CA SER A 71 -4.23 2.74 1.40
C SER A 71 -4.59 3.88 0.47
N PHE A 72 -4.71 5.08 1.01
CA PHE A 72 -5.08 6.30 0.30
C PHE A 72 -4.10 7.41 0.65
N ILE A 73 -3.96 8.39 -0.24
CA ILE A 73 -3.11 9.57 -0.06
C ILE A 73 -4.01 10.79 -0.12
N GLY A 74 -4.04 11.54 0.97
CA GLY A 74 -4.73 12.84 1.08
C GLY A 74 -3.72 13.97 1.28
N SER A 75 -4.15 15.20 1.03
CA SER A 75 -3.38 16.38 1.43
C SER A 75 -3.39 16.55 2.94
N ASP A 76 -2.28 17.05 3.50
CA ASP A 76 -2.23 17.51 4.88
C ASP A 76 -2.91 18.87 5.00
N THR A 77 -4.21 18.82 5.25
CA THR A 77 -5.03 20.01 5.52
C THR A 77 -4.77 20.58 6.91
N ILE A 78 -3.86 20.01 7.71
CA ILE A 78 -3.61 20.38 9.10
C ILE A 78 -2.26 21.07 9.28
N ALA A 79 -1.39 20.98 8.28
CA ALA A 79 -0.07 21.62 8.26
C ALA A 79 -0.08 23.13 8.61
N HIS A 80 -1.20 23.82 8.41
CA HIS A 80 -1.34 25.26 8.72
C HIS A 80 -1.84 25.56 10.14
N PHE A 81 -2.19 24.54 10.92
CA PHE A 81 -2.61 24.73 12.31
C PHE A 81 -1.40 25.01 13.17
N ARG A 82 -1.48 26.05 13.98
CA ARG A 82 -0.42 26.35 14.95
C ARG A 82 -0.38 25.24 15.99
N VAL A 83 0.76 24.55 16.05
CA VAL A 83 1.08 23.64 17.15
C VAL A 83 1.55 24.49 18.35
N PRO A 84 0.93 24.36 19.53
CA PRO A 84 1.43 25.01 20.73
C PRO A 84 2.84 24.54 21.10
N ASP A 85 3.62 25.43 21.70
CA ASP A 85 4.98 25.09 22.16
C ASP A 85 4.91 23.95 23.21
N GLY A 86 5.66 22.88 23.00
CA GLY A 86 5.65 21.67 23.83
C GLY A 86 4.71 20.56 23.35
N ASP A 87 3.79 20.84 22.43
CA ASP A 87 2.92 19.85 21.78
C ASP A 87 3.49 19.36 20.43
N GLU A 88 4.75 19.66 20.13
CA GLU A 88 5.38 19.23 18.88
C GLU A 88 5.59 17.71 18.84
N VAL A 89 5.44 17.14 17.65
CA VAL A 89 5.75 15.73 17.41
C VAL A 89 7.25 15.51 17.66
N PRO A 90 7.64 14.64 18.61
CA PRO A 90 9.05 14.44 18.92
C PRO A 90 9.81 13.82 17.74
N ARG A 91 11.11 14.10 17.64
CA ARG A 91 11.96 13.53 16.59
C ARG A 91 11.87 12.00 16.59
N GLY A 92 11.64 11.44 15.40
CA GLY A 92 11.50 10.00 15.21
C GLY A 92 10.11 9.44 15.51
N TYR A 93 9.14 10.32 15.72
CA TYR A 93 7.72 10.00 15.75
C TYR A 93 7.00 10.64 14.56
N MET A 94 5.88 10.04 14.17
CA MET A 94 4.90 10.62 13.26
C MET A 94 3.59 10.84 13.99
N GLU A 95 2.88 11.90 13.66
CA GLU A 95 1.51 12.08 14.13
C GLU A 95 0.56 11.16 13.36
N VAL A 96 -0.36 10.53 14.09
CA VAL A 96 -1.33 9.59 13.55
C VAL A 96 -2.72 9.92 14.08
N ALA A 97 -3.66 10.14 13.18
CA ALA A 97 -5.06 10.29 13.52
C ALA A 97 -5.84 9.00 13.32
N TYR A 98 -6.83 8.77 14.17
CA TYR A 98 -7.77 7.66 14.04
C TYR A 98 -9.21 8.10 13.99
N LEU A 99 -9.84 7.73 12.88
CA LEU A 99 -11.24 7.97 12.60
C LEU A 99 -11.97 6.64 12.75
N ALA A 100 -12.56 6.43 13.92
CA ALA A 100 -13.42 5.28 14.19
C ALA A 100 -14.72 5.41 13.41
N ASN A 101 -15.20 4.34 12.77
CA ASN A 101 -16.47 4.33 12.02
C ASN A 101 -16.55 5.42 10.94
N ALA A 102 -15.43 5.69 10.26
CA ALA A 102 -15.36 6.64 9.16
C ALA A 102 -16.24 6.24 7.96
N PHE A 103 -16.55 4.95 7.79
CA PHE A 103 -17.23 4.43 6.60
C PHE A 103 -18.63 3.86 6.91
N SER A 104 -19.60 4.09 6.02
CA SER A 104 -21.03 3.78 6.24
C SER A 104 -21.38 2.30 6.18
N ASN A 105 -20.68 1.51 5.37
CA ASN A 105 -21.15 0.17 4.98
C ASN A 105 -20.64 -0.97 5.87
N SER A 106 -19.77 -0.68 6.85
CA SER A 106 -19.07 -1.76 7.58
C SER A 106 -18.47 -1.37 8.92
N HIS A 107 -18.83 -0.21 9.51
CA HIS A 107 -18.12 0.32 10.69
C HIS A 107 -16.61 0.46 10.47
N GLY A 108 -16.21 0.69 9.21
CA GLY A 108 -14.79 0.78 8.85
C GLY A 108 -14.12 1.98 9.51
N CYS A 109 -12.84 1.82 9.79
CA CYS A 109 -12.00 2.82 10.43
C CYS A 109 -10.87 3.26 9.50
N ALA A 110 -10.26 4.41 9.80
CA ALA A 110 -9.08 4.89 9.09
C ALA A 110 -7.98 5.37 10.05
N LEU A 111 -6.74 5.07 9.70
CA LEU A 111 -5.52 5.59 10.33
C LEU A 111 -4.83 6.54 9.36
N GLY A 112 -4.70 7.81 9.71
CA GLY A 112 -4.02 8.82 8.90
C GLY A 112 -2.65 9.12 9.47
N PHE A 113 -1.58 8.76 8.75
CA PHE A 113 -0.20 9.08 9.12
C PHE A 113 0.19 10.38 8.46
N ARG A 114 0.47 11.41 9.25
CA ARG A 114 0.97 12.69 8.77
C ARG A 114 2.45 12.51 8.42
N ARG A 115 2.77 12.62 7.13
CA ARG A 115 4.12 12.48 6.60
C ARG A 115 4.71 13.86 6.34
N ASP A 116 6.01 13.87 6.11
CA ASP A 116 6.67 15.02 5.48
C ASP A 116 6.03 15.30 4.10
N ASP A 117 6.23 16.52 3.59
CA ASP A 117 5.71 16.99 2.30
C ASP A 117 4.20 17.29 2.24
N ASN A 118 3.57 17.60 3.37
CA ASN A 118 2.14 17.96 3.46
C ASN A 118 1.21 16.86 2.93
N VAL A 119 1.51 15.61 3.26
CA VAL A 119 0.74 14.44 2.85
C VAL A 119 0.26 13.64 4.06
N ILE A 120 -0.98 13.16 4.01
CA ILE A 120 -1.50 12.16 4.94
C ILE A 120 -1.68 10.83 4.20
N GLU A 121 -0.99 9.79 4.66
CA GLU A 121 -1.20 8.42 4.19
C GLU A 121 -2.24 7.73 5.06
N TRP A 122 -3.39 7.44 4.47
CA TRP A 122 -4.52 6.80 5.13
C TRP A 122 -4.49 5.29 4.94
N PHE A 123 -4.68 4.53 6.02
CA PHE A 123 -4.90 3.08 6.01
C PHE A 123 -6.32 2.80 6.48
N CYS A 124 -7.14 2.26 5.59
CA CYS A 124 -8.55 2.01 5.86
C CYS A 124 -8.78 0.51 6.08
N THR A 125 -9.55 0.17 7.10
CA THR A 125 -9.91 -1.21 7.43
C THR A 125 -11.40 -1.30 7.76
N GLN A 126 -12.02 -2.47 7.61
CA GLN A 126 -13.40 -2.70 8.06
C GLN A 126 -13.49 -2.85 9.57
N GLU A 127 -12.41 -3.35 10.19
CA GLU A 127 -12.29 -3.48 11.63
C GLU A 127 -10.85 -3.16 12.00
N ILE A 128 -10.66 -2.26 12.97
CA ILE A 128 -9.40 -2.16 13.68
C ILE A 128 -9.63 -2.87 14.99
N HIS A 129 -9.02 -4.06 15.14
CA HIS A 129 -8.95 -4.71 16.44
C HIS A 129 -8.37 -3.70 17.43
N LYS A 130 -9.04 -3.56 18.58
CA LYS A 130 -8.60 -2.76 19.74
C LYS A 130 -7.19 -3.13 20.24
N GLU A 131 -6.58 -4.16 19.64
CA GLU A 131 -5.32 -4.82 19.98
C GLU A 131 -4.10 -4.38 19.16
N TYR A 132 -4.16 -3.33 18.32
CA TYR A 132 -2.96 -2.49 18.27
C TYR A 132 -2.72 -2.11 19.72
N ASN A 133 -1.67 -2.65 20.36
CA ASN A 133 -1.41 -2.56 21.79
C ASN A 133 -1.37 -1.10 22.28
N LEU A 134 -2.54 -0.48 22.40
CA LEU A 134 -2.80 0.88 22.87
C LEU A 134 -2.88 0.89 24.41
N HIS A 135 -2.53 -0.22 25.07
CA HIS A 135 -2.58 -0.41 26.52
C HIS A 135 -1.36 0.18 27.25
N PRO A 136 -1.52 1.06 28.28
CA PRO A 136 -0.52 1.91 28.95
C PRO A 136 0.89 1.35 29.25
N ASP A 137 1.07 0.03 29.36
CA ASP A 137 2.26 -0.57 29.97
C ASP A 137 3.14 -1.46 29.06
N HIS A 138 2.89 -1.54 27.76
CA HIS A 138 3.69 -2.44 26.91
C HIS A 138 4.96 -1.79 26.33
N LYS A 139 6.15 -2.35 26.65
CA LYS A 139 7.50 -1.98 26.16
C LYS A 139 7.72 -2.01 24.64
N TRP A 140 6.69 -2.37 23.87
CA TRP A 140 6.67 -2.46 22.41
C TRP A 140 5.64 -1.53 21.76
N ARG A 141 5.15 -0.53 22.49
CA ARG A 141 4.19 0.46 21.96
C ARG A 141 4.77 1.21 20.77
N MET A 142 4.27 0.90 19.58
CA MET A 142 4.51 1.68 18.38
C MET A 142 3.69 2.98 18.40
N PHE A 143 2.57 3.01 19.13
CA PHE A 143 1.67 4.15 19.23
C PHE A 143 1.59 4.65 20.67
N THR A 144 1.67 5.96 20.87
CA THR A 144 1.47 6.64 22.15
C THR A 144 0.30 7.60 22.00
N HIS A 145 -0.74 7.49 22.82
CA HIS A 145 -1.87 8.42 22.79
C HIS A 145 -1.49 9.75 23.39
N VAL A 146 -1.74 10.83 22.65
CA VAL A 146 -1.30 12.18 23.03
C VAL A 146 -2.47 13.14 23.15
N ALA A 147 -3.50 12.99 22.32
CA ALA A 147 -4.65 13.88 22.36
C ALA A 147 -5.89 13.24 21.74
N TRP A 148 -7.03 13.90 21.93
CA TRP A 148 -8.23 13.64 21.18
C TRP A 148 -8.87 14.96 20.75
N THR A 149 -9.41 14.98 19.55
CA THR A 149 -10.04 16.15 18.95
C THR A 149 -11.54 15.85 18.82
N GLY A 150 -12.35 16.54 19.60
CA GLY A 150 -13.81 16.42 19.54
C GLY A 150 -14.39 17.29 18.42
N LYS A 151 -15.54 16.90 17.86
CA LYS A 151 -16.22 17.65 16.79
C LYS A 151 -16.63 19.08 17.18
N GLY A 152 -16.75 19.40 18.47
CA GLY A 152 -17.18 20.70 18.98
C GLY A 152 -18.47 20.62 19.81
N VAL A 153 -18.74 21.65 20.61
CA VAL A 153 -19.85 21.66 21.59
C VAL A 153 -21.20 21.68 20.87
N LYS A 154 -22.10 20.74 21.22
CA LYS A 154 -23.49 20.67 20.73
C LYS A 154 -24.32 21.84 21.27
N GLY A 155 -24.18 23.02 20.69
CA GLY A 155 -25.09 24.16 20.87
C GLY A 155 -25.89 24.40 19.59
N ARG A 156 -27.18 24.79 19.70
CA ARG A 156 -28.11 25.03 18.57
C ARG A 156 -27.64 26.18 17.66
N CYS A 157 -26.60 25.96 16.86
CA CYS A 157 -26.20 26.78 15.73
C CYS A 157 -25.19 25.95 14.94
N VAL A 158 -25.35 25.87 13.62
CA VAL A 158 -24.47 25.13 12.70
C VAL A 158 -23.07 25.81 12.55
N LYS A 159 -22.67 26.65 13.52
CA LYS A 159 -21.38 27.32 13.64
C LYS A 159 -20.64 26.75 14.85
N GLY A 160 -19.67 25.85 14.64
CA GLY A 160 -18.84 25.36 15.76
C GLY A 160 -18.20 23.99 15.59
N ALA A 161 -18.04 23.50 14.36
CA ALA A 161 -17.19 22.32 14.14
C ALA A 161 -15.74 22.68 14.49
N ASN A 162 -15.08 21.86 15.30
CA ASN A 162 -13.67 22.01 15.58
C ASN A 162 -12.90 21.95 14.24
N PRO A 163 -12.14 23.01 13.88
CA PRO A 163 -11.50 23.11 12.57
C PRO A 163 -10.50 21.97 12.33
N GLU A 164 -9.79 21.52 13.36
CA GLU A 164 -8.82 20.41 13.23
C GLU A 164 -9.55 19.08 13.01
N HIS A 165 -10.65 18.86 13.74
CA HIS A 165 -11.49 17.67 13.56
C HIS A 165 -12.03 17.57 12.15
N ARG A 166 -12.49 18.72 11.61
CA ARG A 166 -12.96 18.83 10.24
C ARG A 166 -11.84 18.62 9.22
N ALA A 167 -10.65 19.18 9.47
CA ALA A 167 -9.52 19.06 8.57
C ALA A 167 -9.07 17.60 8.40
N TRP A 168 -8.97 16.84 9.50
CA TRP A 168 -8.70 15.39 9.43
C TRP A 168 -9.74 14.65 8.59
N TRP A 169 -11.02 14.99 8.75
CA TRP A 169 -12.11 14.38 8.00
C TRP A 169 -12.03 14.67 6.50
N GLU A 170 -11.83 15.94 6.14
CA GLU A 170 -11.74 16.41 4.76
C GLU A 170 -10.49 15.88 4.06
N SER A 171 -9.38 15.66 4.78
CA SER A 171 -8.19 15.00 4.22
C SER A 171 -8.50 13.58 3.76
N LEU A 172 -9.28 12.81 4.55
CA LEU A 172 -9.71 11.46 4.17
C LEU A 172 -10.70 11.50 2.99
N ASP A 173 -11.64 12.45 3.00
CA ASP A 173 -12.68 12.59 1.96
C ASP A 173 -12.07 12.94 0.59
N GLY A 174 -11.06 13.81 0.58
CA GLY A 174 -10.29 14.15 -0.62
C GLY A 174 -9.24 13.11 -1.03
N ALA A 175 -9.01 12.07 -0.21
CA ALA A 175 -7.92 11.14 -0.44
C ALA A 175 -8.15 10.26 -1.68
N ARG A 176 -7.07 9.99 -2.42
CA ARG A 176 -7.10 9.12 -3.60
C ARG A 176 -6.44 7.77 -3.30
N PRO A 177 -6.91 6.66 -3.90
CA PRO A 177 -6.26 5.37 -3.71
C PRO A 177 -4.78 5.47 -4.07
N LYS A 178 -3.91 4.98 -3.17
CA LYS A 178 -2.48 4.86 -3.48
C LYS A 178 -2.36 3.86 -4.62
N LEU A 179 -2.06 4.34 -5.82
CA LEU A 179 -1.84 3.48 -6.96
C LEU A 179 -0.68 2.55 -6.61
N LYS A 180 -0.93 1.23 -6.66
CA LYS A 180 0.17 0.28 -6.71
C LYS A 180 0.84 0.57 -8.04
N THR A 181 1.99 1.24 -8.05
CA THR A 181 2.82 1.33 -9.25
C THR A 181 3.07 -0.11 -9.66
N LYS A 182 2.38 -0.59 -10.71
CA LYS A 182 2.76 -1.83 -11.35
C LYS A 182 4.11 -1.51 -11.95
N LEU A 183 5.18 -1.94 -11.30
CA LEU A 183 6.44 -2.14 -12.00
C LEU A 183 6.14 -3.20 -13.06
N GLN A 184 5.76 -2.75 -14.26
CA GLN A 184 5.89 -3.58 -15.43
C GLN A 184 7.39 -3.74 -15.63
N LEU A 185 7.94 -4.81 -15.07
CA LEU A 185 9.17 -5.38 -15.60
C LEU A 185 8.80 -5.92 -16.98
N SER A 186 8.90 -5.08 -18.01
CA SER A 186 8.93 -5.59 -19.37
C SER A 186 10.26 -6.32 -19.55
N TRP A 187 10.19 -7.60 -19.94
CA TRP A 187 11.32 -8.45 -20.33
C TRP A 187 11.98 -7.97 -21.64
N HIS A 188 12.08 -6.66 -21.89
CA HIS A 188 12.48 -6.11 -23.19
C HIS A 188 13.52 -4.98 -23.16
N SER A 189 13.96 -4.50 -22.00
CA SER A 189 15.00 -3.47 -21.92
C SER A 189 16.26 -4.02 -21.30
N LYS A 190 17.06 -4.72 -22.12
CA LYS A 190 18.54 -4.78 -22.02
C LYS A 190 19.19 -5.12 -23.37
N TYR A 191 18.55 -5.93 -24.20
CA TYR A 191 19.15 -6.36 -25.49
C TYR A 191 19.19 -5.23 -26.52
N TRP A 192 18.09 -4.48 -26.69
CA TRP A 192 18.04 -3.39 -27.67
C TRP A 192 18.82 -2.15 -27.22
N ASP A 193 18.91 -1.86 -25.92
CA ASP A 193 19.74 -0.77 -25.40
C ASP A 193 21.24 -1.04 -25.63
N LEU A 194 21.67 -2.31 -25.62
CA LEU A 194 23.04 -2.72 -25.98
C LEU A 194 23.31 -2.60 -27.49
N VAL A 195 22.31 -2.92 -28.32
CA VAL A 195 22.39 -2.83 -29.79
C VAL A 195 22.33 -1.37 -30.28
N GLU A 196 21.52 -0.51 -29.65
CA GLU A 196 21.44 0.93 -29.97
C GLU A 196 22.63 1.74 -29.42
N SER A 197 23.29 1.26 -28.36
CA SER A 197 24.51 1.89 -27.83
C SER A 197 25.76 1.69 -28.71
N GLY A 198 25.63 1.01 -29.86
CA GLY A 198 26.71 0.92 -30.86
C GLY A 198 27.97 0.20 -30.36
N MET A 199 27.90 -0.56 -29.27
CA MET A 199 29.01 -1.37 -28.76
C MET A 199 29.03 -2.74 -29.46
N ASN A 200 29.06 -2.73 -30.79
CA ASN A 200 29.56 -3.86 -31.56
C ASN A 200 31.09 -3.75 -31.58
N GLY A 201 31.71 -4.24 -30.51
CA GLY A 201 33.13 -4.51 -30.43
C GLY A 201 33.31 -5.91 -29.85
N ASP A 202 33.44 -6.88 -30.75
CA ASP A 202 34.15 -8.14 -30.60
C ASP A 202 33.81 -8.99 -29.36
N ILE A 203 32.81 -9.86 -29.49
CA ILE A 203 32.80 -11.15 -28.79
C ILE A 203 32.62 -12.25 -29.84
N GLU A 204 33.64 -12.43 -30.67
CA GLU A 204 33.95 -13.74 -31.24
C GLU A 204 34.75 -14.51 -30.17
N HIS A 205 34.08 -15.45 -29.50
CA HIS A 205 34.63 -16.66 -28.88
C HIS A 205 33.39 -17.38 -28.33
N GLY A 206 32.79 -18.35 -29.03
CA GLY A 206 33.45 -19.60 -29.36
C GLY A 206 33.44 -20.49 -28.12
N VAL A 207 32.25 -20.96 -27.72
CA VAL A 207 32.13 -22.07 -26.76
C VAL A 207 31.24 -23.12 -27.43
N GLU A 208 31.93 -24.00 -28.13
CA GLU A 208 31.48 -25.35 -28.49
C GLU A 208 31.13 -26.08 -27.18
N TYR A 209 29.92 -26.63 -27.10
CA TYR A 209 29.58 -27.60 -26.07
C TYR A 209 29.82 -28.98 -26.68
N ASP A 210 30.94 -29.61 -26.30
CA ASP A 210 31.15 -31.03 -26.49
C ASP A 210 30.29 -31.79 -25.47
N ASP A 211 29.33 -32.53 -26.00
CA ASP A 211 28.70 -33.68 -25.37
C ASP A 211 29.79 -34.75 -25.15
N GLU A 212 29.94 -35.25 -23.92
CA GLU A 212 30.36 -36.64 -23.71
C GLU A 212 29.87 -37.15 -22.35
N GLU A 213 29.06 -38.20 -22.43
CA GLU A 213 28.59 -39.07 -21.36
C GLU A 213 29.77 -39.72 -20.63
N GLU A 214 29.65 -39.99 -19.33
CA GLU A 214 30.10 -41.28 -18.81
C GLU A 214 29.41 -41.62 -17.47
N GLU A 215 28.60 -42.66 -17.53
CA GLU A 215 28.18 -43.47 -16.39
C GLU A 215 29.41 -44.12 -15.74
N GLN A 216 29.44 -44.19 -14.41
CA GLN A 216 30.04 -45.35 -13.74
C GLN A 216 29.47 -45.54 -12.34
N GLU A 217 28.72 -46.63 -12.21
CA GLU A 217 28.44 -47.34 -10.97
C GLU A 217 29.76 -47.80 -10.32
N SER A 218 29.84 -47.72 -9.00
CA SER A 218 30.51 -48.77 -8.22
C SER A 218 29.97 -48.78 -6.79
N ASP A 219 29.27 -49.86 -6.47
CA ASP A 219 29.08 -50.37 -5.11
C ASP A 219 30.44 -50.66 -4.45
N GLU A 220 30.50 -50.54 -3.12
CA GLU A 220 31.05 -51.54 -2.18
C GLU A 220 31.61 -50.93 -0.87
N ASP A 221 31.19 -51.57 0.21
CA ASP A 221 31.88 -51.81 1.49
C ASP A 221 31.87 -50.77 2.64
N MET A 222 30.97 -51.05 3.59
CA MET A 222 31.30 -51.53 4.94
C MET A 222 32.48 -50.85 5.66
N MET A 223 32.20 -50.16 6.77
CA MET A 223 32.77 -50.52 8.08
C MET A 223 31.87 -50.02 9.22
N ASP A 224 31.43 -50.98 10.04
CA ASP A 224 31.07 -50.78 11.43
C ASP A 224 32.25 -50.14 12.19
N ILE A 225 31.96 -49.15 13.02
CA ILE A 225 32.84 -48.75 14.13
C ILE A 225 32.00 -48.79 15.41
N SER A 226 32.35 -49.81 16.19
CA SER A 226 32.21 -50.02 17.65
C SER A 226 31.70 -48.86 18.52
#